data_AF-A0A0F9INA0-F1
#
_entry.id   AF-A0A0F9INA0-F1
#
_cell.length_a   1.000
_cell.length_b   1.000
_cell.length_c   1.000
_cell.angle_alpha   90.00
_cell.angle_beta   90.00
_cell.angle_gamma   90.00
#
_symmetry.space_group_name_H-M   'P 1'
#
loop_
_entity.id
_entity.type
_entity.pdbx_description
1 polymer ?
#
loop_
_entity_poly.entity_id
_entity_poly.type
_entity_poly.pdbx_seq_one_letter_code
_entity_poly.pdbx_strand_id
1 'polypeptide(L)'
;VEWLVERAKLMYGMAGYQWYYSESEYETLATELKFELPVINPRTGRTLPNCKLVGKIDKLVRNQNGVPMIMEHKTTSSSLDSDSSFWGNLRLNTQISMYVYAAQQMQLAGDLEMYGIKADDPLIQECVFDGLRKPGIAPKKLSQKDSKVFMETKEYYGKKFEISGQDVYIAKDWPPAQSSLIIDGELAEQGFGTKPNTFTIRETPEMYGMRLLTDMSERPEFYFGRREVSRTTQEIEDFQKKIYNIYQGYKFMCRTETWSKDEDQCEATYVCEYTGLCYNNVDPTVGDISGFKRIFEEKEE
;
A
#
# COMPACT_ATOMS: atom_id res chain seq x y z
N VAL A 1 19.15 5.13 -9.38
CA VAL A 1 18.23 5.02 -10.54
C VAL A 1 16.95 4.30 -10.16
N GLU A 2 17.01 3.09 -9.60
CA GLU A 2 15.81 2.31 -9.22
C GLU A 2 14.88 3.05 -8.25
N TRP A 3 15.41 3.61 -7.16
CA TRP A 3 14.58 4.36 -6.20
C TRP A 3 13.92 5.62 -6.79
N LEU A 4 14.53 6.26 -7.81
CA LEU A 4 13.95 7.42 -8.49
C LEU A 4 12.73 7.01 -9.33
N VAL A 5 12.77 5.81 -9.92
CA VAL A 5 11.65 5.24 -10.65
C VAL A 5 10.51 4.89 -9.69
N GLU A 6 10.83 4.29 -8.54
CA GLU A 6 9.81 4.04 -7.50
C GLU A 6 9.20 5.34 -6.96
N ARG A 7 10.01 6.40 -6.78
CA ARG A 7 9.52 7.74 -6.46
C ARG A 7 8.52 8.24 -7.51
N ALA A 8 8.86 8.12 -8.80
CA ALA A 8 7.95 8.51 -9.88
C ALA A 8 6.64 7.70 -9.83
N LYS A 9 6.70 6.38 -9.65
CA LYS A 9 5.49 5.54 -9.51
C LYS A 9 4.56 6.05 -8.41
N LEU A 10 5.12 6.37 -7.24
CA LEU A 10 4.34 6.88 -6.10
C LEU A 10 3.75 8.25 -6.41
N MET A 11 4.56 9.22 -6.86
CA MET A 11 4.08 10.58 -7.12
C MET A 11 2.97 10.61 -8.16
N TYR A 12 3.18 9.95 -9.31
CA TYR A 12 2.18 9.94 -10.39
C TYR A 12 1.00 9.04 -10.09
N GLY A 13 1.20 7.94 -9.35
CA GLY A 13 0.10 7.11 -8.84
C GLY A 13 -0.83 7.89 -7.91
N MET A 14 -0.28 8.70 -7.00
CA MET A 14 -1.07 9.55 -6.11
C MET A 14 -1.76 10.69 -6.88
N ALA A 15 -1.07 11.32 -7.84
CA ALA A 15 -1.67 12.33 -8.70
C ALA A 15 -2.85 11.78 -9.51
N GLY A 16 -2.68 10.59 -10.11
CA GLY A 16 -3.75 9.91 -10.84
C GLY A 16 -4.92 9.53 -9.94
N TYR A 17 -4.64 9.02 -8.72
CA TYR A 17 -5.68 8.69 -7.74
C TYR A 17 -6.48 9.93 -7.33
N GLN A 18 -5.80 11.03 -7.01
CA GLN A 18 -6.44 12.29 -6.62
C GLN A 18 -7.28 12.88 -7.76
N TRP A 19 -6.78 12.80 -9.00
CA TRP A 19 -7.54 13.22 -10.18
C TRP A 19 -8.80 12.36 -10.35
N TYR A 20 -8.67 11.03 -10.31
CA TYR A 20 -9.78 10.13 -10.58
C TYR A 20 -10.90 10.23 -9.54
N TYR A 21 -10.56 10.43 -8.26
CA TYR A 21 -11.52 10.60 -7.17
C TYR A 21 -11.70 12.06 -6.74
N SER A 22 -11.38 13.03 -7.59
CA SER A 22 -11.48 14.46 -7.26
C SER A 22 -12.92 14.90 -6.93
N GLU A 23 -13.89 14.31 -7.60
CA GLU A 23 -15.34 14.56 -7.41
C GLU A 23 -15.97 13.55 -6.43
N SER A 24 -15.16 12.87 -5.61
CA SER A 24 -15.64 11.88 -4.64
C SER A 24 -16.52 12.54 -3.56
N GLU A 25 -17.75 12.07 -3.40
CA GLU A 25 -18.75 12.64 -2.47
C GLU A 25 -18.58 12.22 -0.99
N TYR A 26 -17.46 11.59 -0.62
CA TYR A 26 -17.16 11.25 0.79
C TYR A 26 -16.52 12.43 1.52
N GLU A 27 -17.23 12.99 2.50
CA GLU A 27 -16.70 13.95 3.45
C GLU A 27 -15.76 13.24 4.44
N THR A 28 -14.51 13.71 4.56
CA THR A 28 -13.58 13.16 5.57
C THR A 28 -13.82 13.82 6.92
N LEU A 29 -14.22 13.02 7.91
CA LEU A 29 -14.46 13.47 9.30
C LEU A 29 -13.21 13.35 10.17
N ALA A 30 -12.48 12.25 10.01
CA ALA A 30 -11.21 12.00 10.70
C ALA A 30 -10.26 11.21 9.81
N THR A 31 -8.96 11.39 10.04
CA THR A 31 -7.90 10.58 9.45
C THR A 31 -7.10 9.94 10.56
N GLU A 32 -6.59 8.73 10.34
CA GLU A 32 -5.66 8.06 11.24
C GLU A 32 -6.21 7.93 12.68
N LEU A 33 -7.49 7.60 12.79
CA LEU A 33 -8.24 7.56 14.04
C LEU A 33 -7.81 6.36 14.89
N LYS A 34 -7.07 6.65 15.96
CA LYS A 34 -6.58 5.62 16.89
C LYS A 34 -7.69 5.10 17.77
N PHE A 35 -7.63 3.80 18.09
CA PHE A 35 -8.51 3.18 19.10
C PHE A 35 -7.73 2.23 20.01
N GLU A 36 -8.24 2.11 21.23
CA GLU A 36 -7.75 1.17 22.24
C GLU A 36 -8.96 0.64 23.01
N LEU A 37 -9.32 -0.62 22.73
CA LEU A 37 -10.58 -1.21 23.19
C LEU A 37 -10.33 -2.40 24.12
N PRO A 38 -11.15 -2.58 25.17
CA PRO A 38 -11.10 -3.78 25.99
C PRO A 38 -11.51 -5.00 25.16
N VAL A 39 -10.81 -6.13 25.32
CA VAL A 39 -11.30 -7.40 24.77
C VAL A 39 -12.31 -8.02 25.73
N ILE A 40 -13.50 -8.34 25.24
CA ILE A 40 -14.60 -8.85 26.06
C ILE A 40 -14.72 -10.38 25.91
N ASN A 41 -14.91 -11.08 27.03
CA ASN A 41 -15.27 -12.48 27.02
C ASN A 41 -16.75 -12.64 26.59
N PRO A 42 -17.03 -13.25 25.42
CA PRO A 42 -18.37 -13.29 24.86
C PRO A 42 -19.36 -14.13 25.70
N ARG A 43 -18.88 -15.04 26.55
CA ARG A 43 -19.72 -15.87 27.43
C ARG A 43 -20.13 -15.14 28.71
N THR A 44 -19.24 -14.31 29.25
CA THR A 44 -19.42 -13.70 30.59
C THR A 44 -19.69 -12.20 30.56
N GLY A 45 -19.48 -11.54 29.41
CA GLY A 45 -19.56 -10.09 29.26
C GLY A 45 -18.43 -9.33 29.96
N ARG A 46 -17.47 -10.01 30.58
CA ARG A 46 -16.37 -9.38 31.34
C ARG A 46 -15.20 -9.04 30.43
N THR A 47 -14.59 -7.89 30.69
CA THR A 47 -13.30 -7.51 30.10
C THR A 47 -12.19 -8.50 30.50
N LEU A 48 -11.34 -8.84 29.54
CA LEU A 48 -10.14 -9.61 29.77
C LEU A 48 -9.07 -8.74 30.44
N PRO A 49 -8.44 -9.22 31.53
CA PRO A 49 -7.37 -8.47 32.18
C PRO A 49 -6.15 -8.38 31.27
N ASN A 50 -5.50 -7.21 31.24
CA ASN A 50 -4.24 -6.96 30.53
C ASN A 50 -4.28 -7.29 29.03
N CYS A 51 -5.45 -7.24 28.39
CA CYS A 51 -5.61 -7.49 26.97
C CYS A 51 -6.46 -6.40 26.33
N LYS A 52 -5.92 -5.76 25.30
CA LYS A 52 -6.57 -4.67 24.56
C LYS A 52 -6.46 -4.93 23.07
N LEU A 53 -7.51 -4.58 22.34
CA LEU A 53 -7.48 -4.48 20.89
C LEU A 53 -7.09 -3.04 20.53
N VAL A 54 -5.95 -2.89 19.88
CA VAL A 54 -5.41 -1.57 19.50
C VAL A 54 -5.27 -1.47 17.99
N GLY A 55 -5.47 -0.28 17.46
CA GLY A 55 -5.34 -0.05 16.03
C GLY A 55 -5.61 1.39 15.64
N LYS A 56 -5.72 1.59 14.33
CA LYS A 56 -5.82 2.91 13.72
C LYS A 56 -6.63 2.80 12.44
N ILE A 57 -7.80 3.42 12.42
CA ILE A 57 -8.67 3.45 11.25
C ILE A 57 -8.10 4.52 10.30
N ASP A 58 -7.82 4.13 9.05
CA ASP A 58 -7.26 5.01 8.01
C ASP A 58 -8.06 6.32 7.89
N LYS A 59 -9.38 6.20 7.68
CA LYS A 59 -10.30 7.34 7.68
C LYS A 59 -11.67 6.99 8.24
N LEU A 60 -12.29 7.99 8.87
CA LEU A 60 -13.72 8.04 9.13
C LEU A 60 -14.32 9.05 8.15
N VAL A 61 -15.30 8.62 7.37
CA VAL A 61 -15.93 9.44 6.34
C VAL A 61 -17.45 9.44 6.48
N ARG A 62 -18.10 10.37 5.78
CA ARG A 62 -19.56 10.43 5.63
C ARG A 62 -19.89 10.48 4.15
N ASN A 63 -20.80 9.63 3.69
CA ASN A 63 -21.25 9.66 2.30
C ASN A 63 -22.27 10.81 2.06
N GLN A 64 -22.68 11.00 0.81
CA GLN A 64 -23.63 12.03 0.39
C GLN A 64 -25.01 11.95 1.07
N ASN A 65 -25.37 10.77 1.60
CA ASN A 65 -26.62 10.56 2.34
C ASN A 65 -26.46 10.81 3.84
N GLY A 66 -25.29 11.25 4.29
CA GLY A 66 -25.00 11.50 5.70
C GLY A 66 -24.61 10.26 6.50
N VAL A 67 -24.43 9.09 5.86
CA VAL A 67 -24.12 7.84 6.54
C VAL A 67 -22.64 7.79 6.90
N PRO A 68 -22.27 7.59 8.18
CA PRO A 68 -20.88 7.43 8.58
C PRO A 68 -20.33 6.06 8.19
N MET A 69 -19.10 6.04 7.66
CA MET A 69 -18.42 4.86 7.15
C MET A 69 -16.95 4.90 7.54
N ILE A 70 -16.30 3.75 7.65
CA ILE A 70 -14.83 3.72 7.61
C ILE A 70 -14.37 3.77 6.16
N MET A 71 -13.15 4.25 5.90
CA MET A 71 -12.54 4.19 4.57
C MET A 71 -11.10 3.71 4.66
N GLU A 72 -10.77 2.69 3.85
CA GLU A 72 -9.49 1.98 3.83
C GLU A 72 -8.82 2.13 2.47
N HIS A 73 -7.49 2.32 2.44
CA HIS A 73 -6.74 2.40 1.19
C HIS A 73 -5.69 1.28 1.12
N LYS A 74 -5.70 0.50 0.05
CA LYS A 74 -4.67 -0.52 -0.20
C LYS A 74 -4.04 -0.36 -1.57
N THR A 75 -2.72 -0.54 -1.60
CA THR A 75 -2.02 -0.81 -2.86
C THR A 75 -2.00 -2.32 -3.14
N THR A 76 -2.13 -2.72 -4.40
CA THR A 76 -2.15 -4.15 -4.78
C THR A 76 -1.44 -4.40 -6.10
N SER A 77 -0.85 -5.57 -6.27
CA SER A 77 -0.38 -6.06 -7.58
C SER A 77 -1.45 -6.83 -8.34
N SER A 78 -2.53 -7.23 -7.67
CA SER A 78 -3.64 -8.00 -8.24
C SER A 78 -4.47 -7.18 -9.22
N SER A 79 -5.24 -7.86 -10.08
CA SER A 79 -6.25 -7.18 -10.90
C SER A 79 -7.33 -6.54 -10.03
N LEU A 80 -7.93 -5.47 -10.53
CA LEU A 80 -9.10 -4.80 -9.95
C LEU A 80 -10.39 -5.13 -10.72
N ASP A 81 -10.34 -6.05 -11.68
CA ASP A 81 -11.53 -6.55 -12.39
C ASP A 81 -12.57 -7.10 -11.43
N SER A 82 -13.84 -7.12 -11.86
CA SER A 82 -14.96 -7.32 -10.95
C SER A 82 -14.98 -8.70 -10.27
N ASP A 83 -14.43 -9.71 -10.94
CA ASP A 83 -14.29 -11.11 -10.53
C ASP A 83 -12.94 -11.44 -9.88
N SER A 84 -12.06 -10.44 -9.69
CA SER A 84 -10.75 -10.65 -9.09
C SER A 84 -10.83 -11.13 -7.64
N SER A 85 -9.90 -12.01 -7.26
CA SER A 85 -9.75 -12.50 -5.88
C SER A 85 -9.47 -11.36 -4.90
N PHE A 86 -8.88 -10.25 -5.36
CA PHE A 86 -8.67 -9.05 -4.55
C PHE A 86 -9.98 -8.57 -3.91
N TRP A 87 -11.03 -8.44 -4.71
CA TRP A 87 -12.35 -8.05 -4.20
C TRP A 87 -13.08 -9.18 -3.50
N GLY A 88 -12.94 -10.42 -3.98
CA GLY A 88 -13.54 -11.60 -3.34
C GLY A 88 -13.11 -11.76 -1.87
N ASN A 89 -11.86 -11.41 -1.57
CA ASN A 89 -11.30 -11.47 -0.22
C ASN A 89 -11.87 -10.42 0.75
N LEU A 90 -12.49 -9.35 0.27
CA LEU A 90 -12.99 -8.29 1.16
C LEU A 90 -14.07 -8.78 2.14
N ARG A 91 -14.83 -9.83 1.80
CA ARG A 91 -15.83 -10.41 2.71
C ARG A 91 -15.20 -11.08 3.93
N LEU A 92 -14.03 -11.68 3.76
CA LEU A 92 -13.30 -12.39 4.82
C LEU A 92 -12.20 -11.53 5.47
N ASN A 93 -12.03 -10.29 5.00
CA ASN A 93 -11.00 -9.40 5.48
C ASN A 93 -11.24 -9.03 6.95
N THR A 94 -10.37 -9.54 7.82
CA THR A 94 -10.40 -9.35 9.27
C THR A 94 -10.10 -7.92 9.69
N GLN A 95 -9.28 -7.18 8.93
CA GLN A 95 -8.98 -5.78 9.19
C GLN A 95 -10.23 -4.90 9.03
N ILE A 96 -11.04 -5.14 8.00
CA ILE A 96 -12.31 -4.41 7.82
C ILE A 96 -13.25 -4.71 9.00
N SER A 97 -13.41 -5.98 9.37
CA SER A 97 -14.24 -6.34 10.53
C SER A 97 -13.72 -5.70 11.82
N MET A 98 -12.41 -5.60 12.00
CA MET A 98 -11.78 -4.93 13.14
C MET A 98 -12.11 -3.44 13.20
N TYR A 99 -11.99 -2.74 12.08
CA TYR A 99 -12.25 -1.30 12.03
C TYR A 99 -13.73 -0.97 12.17
N VAL A 100 -14.63 -1.77 11.58
CA VAL A 100 -16.07 -1.60 11.80
C VAL A 100 -16.42 -1.89 13.25
N TYR A 101 -15.93 -2.99 13.83
CA TYR A 101 -16.12 -3.29 15.26
C TYR A 101 -15.62 -2.13 16.14
N ALA A 102 -14.41 -1.63 15.86
CA ALA A 102 -13.82 -0.55 16.64
C ALA A 102 -14.64 0.74 16.54
N ALA A 103 -15.06 1.13 15.32
CA ALA A 103 -15.91 2.29 15.10
C ALA A 103 -17.25 2.18 15.85
N GLN A 104 -17.88 0.99 15.88
CA GLN A 104 -19.09 0.77 16.68
C GLN A 104 -18.85 0.92 18.18
N GLN A 105 -17.74 0.38 18.70
CA GLN A 105 -17.44 0.53 20.13
C GLN A 105 -17.16 2.00 20.51
N MET A 106 -16.43 2.73 19.67
CA MET A 106 -16.18 4.15 19.85
C MET A 106 -17.47 4.98 19.76
N GLN A 107 -18.36 4.65 18.81
CA GLN A 107 -19.67 5.27 18.69
C GLN A 107 -20.50 5.08 19.97
N LEU A 108 -20.60 3.84 20.46
CA LEU A 108 -21.35 3.52 21.68
C LEU A 108 -20.75 4.16 22.94
N ALA A 109 -19.43 4.36 22.97
CA ALA A 109 -18.74 5.04 24.06
C ALA A 109 -18.90 6.58 24.01
N GLY A 110 -19.44 7.13 22.92
CA GLY A 110 -19.55 8.58 22.69
C GLY A 110 -18.26 9.22 22.15
N ASP A 111 -17.22 8.43 21.85
CA ASP A 111 -15.93 8.93 21.36
C ASP A 111 -16.03 9.61 19.99
N LEU A 112 -17.10 9.31 19.23
CA LEU A 112 -17.33 9.87 17.90
C LEU A 112 -18.29 11.07 17.88
N GLU A 113 -18.80 11.52 19.03
CA GLU A 113 -19.77 12.63 19.09
C GLU A 113 -19.20 13.93 18.52
N MET A 114 -17.90 14.16 18.68
CA MET A 114 -17.20 15.33 18.12
C MET A 114 -17.23 15.37 16.58
N TYR A 115 -17.51 14.24 15.93
CA TYR A 115 -17.68 14.12 14.48
C TYR A 115 -19.17 14.13 14.07
N GLY A 116 -20.08 14.36 15.01
CA GLY A 116 -21.53 14.35 14.79
C GLY A 116 -22.10 12.94 14.63
N ILE A 117 -21.48 11.93 15.25
CA ILE A 117 -21.96 10.54 15.27
C ILE A 117 -22.24 10.18 16.72
N LYS A 118 -23.51 9.93 17.04
CA LYS A 118 -23.98 9.70 18.40
C LYS A 118 -24.12 8.22 18.73
N ALA A 119 -24.12 7.90 20.02
CA ALA A 119 -24.28 6.54 20.51
C ALA A 119 -25.66 5.92 20.18
N ASP A 120 -26.68 6.75 19.96
CA ASP A 120 -28.05 6.35 19.61
C ASP A 120 -28.34 6.35 18.10
N ASP A 121 -27.40 6.84 17.28
CA ASP A 121 -27.47 6.71 15.82
C ASP A 121 -27.34 5.23 15.40
N PRO A 122 -27.81 4.84 14.19
CA PRO A 122 -27.50 3.54 13.63
C PRO A 122 -25.99 3.26 13.66
N LEU A 123 -25.62 2.05 14.06
CA LEU A 123 -24.21 1.65 14.19
C LEU A 123 -23.51 1.70 12.83
N ILE A 124 -22.27 2.20 12.82
CA ILE A 124 -21.40 2.15 11.64
C ILE A 124 -21.23 0.68 11.22
N GLN A 125 -21.60 0.37 9.98
CA GLN A 125 -21.51 -0.97 9.40
C GLN A 125 -20.75 -1.01 8.08
N GLU A 126 -20.52 0.15 7.48
CA GLU A 126 -20.04 0.27 6.12
C GLU A 126 -18.56 0.64 6.05
N CYS A 127 -17.89 0.09 5.06
CA CYS A 127 -16.50 0.37 4.72
C CYS A 127 -16.39 0.71 3.24
N VAL A 128 -15.82 1.87 2.92
CA VAL A 128 -15.38 2.22 1.57
C VAL A 128 -13.95 1.72 1.41
N PHE A 129 -13.70 0.84 0.45
CA PHE A 129 -12.40 0.23 0.23
C PHE A 129 -11.82 0.65 -1.11
N ASP A 130 -10.68 1.33 -1.08
CA ASP A 130 -9.96 1.80 -2.25
C ASP A 130 -8.76 0.91 -2.56
N GLY A 131 -8.70 0.42 -3.80
CA GLY A 131 -7.59 -0.30 -4.37
C GLY A 131 -6.82 0.57 -5.35
N LEU A 132 -5.53 0.75 -5.09
CA LEU A 132 -4.56 1.31 -6.05
C LEU A 132 -3.71 0.17 -6.62
N ARG A 133 -3.90 -0.19 -7.89
CA ARG A 133 -3.07 -1.18 -8.56
C ARG A 133 -1.69 -0.60 -8.86
N LYS A 134 -0.66 -1.32 -8.44
CA LYS A 134 0.74 -1.00 -8.74
C LYS A 134 0.96 -1.02 -10.25
N PRO A 135 1.60 0.00 -10.83
CA PRO A 135 1.90 0.01 -12.25
C PRO A 135 2.75 -1.19 -12.69
N GLY A 136 2.26 -1.93 -13.69
CA GLY A 136 3.00 -3.03 -14.32
C GLY A 136 4.00 -2.58 -15.39
N ILE A 137 3.96 -1.31 -15.80
CA ILE A 137 4.88 -0.73 -16.79
C ILE A 137 6.16 -0.24 -16.11
N ALA A 138 7.28 -0.35 -16.82
CA ALA A 138 8.60 0.14 -16.39
C ALA A 138 9.15 1.17 -17.39
N PRO A 139 10.18 1.97 -17.01
CA PRO A 139 10.87 2.84 -17.96
C PRO A 139 11.36 2.06 -19.18
N LYS A 140 10.96 2.51 -20.37
CA LYS A 140 11.29 1.84 -21.64
C LYS A 140 12.41 2.57 -22.38
N LYS A 141 13.05 1.82 -23.27
CA LYS A 141 13.94 2.36 -24.30
C LYS A 141 13.09 2.89 -25.45
N LEU A 142 13.21 4.18 -25.76
CA LEU A 142 12.54 4.77 -26.92
C LEU A 142 13.12 4.20 -28.22
N SER A 143 12.28 4.11 -29.26
CA SER A 143 12.77 3.76 -30.59
C SER A 143 13.72 4.85 -31.11
N GLN A 144 14.54 4.54 -32.13
CA GLN A 144 15.41 5.55 -32.75
C GLN A 144 14.59 6.71 -33.34
N LYS A 145 13.39 6.40 -33.86
CA LYS A 145 12.47 7.40 -34.38
C LYS A 145 11.96 8.31 -33.24
N ASP A 146 11.46 7.72 -32.16
CA ASP A 146 10.88 8.48 -31.06
C ASP A 146 11.94 9.28 -30.30
N SER A 147 13.17 8.76 -30.21
CA SER A 147 14.30 9.48 -29.61
C SER A 147 14.65 10.72 -30.42
N LYS A 148 14.62 10.66 -31.76
CA LYS A 148 14.82 11.84 -32.62
C LYS A 148 13.70 12.85 -32.45
N VAL A 149 12.45 12.39 -32.51
CA VAL A 149 11.28 13.26 -32.33
C VAL A 149 11.36 13.97 -30.97
N PHE A 150 11.65 13.24 -29.88
CA PHE A 150 11.81 13.83 -28.56
C PHE A 150 12.93 14.88 -28.52
N MET A 151 14.07 14.63 -29.15
CA MET A 151 15.18 15.58 -29.16
C MET A 151 14.91 16.84 -30.00
N GLU A 152 14.06 16.73 -31.03
CA GLU A 152 13.62 17.84 -31.86
C GLU A 152 12.54 18.68 -31.18
N THR A 153 11.51 18.03 -30.60
CA THR A 153 10.36 18.71 -30.00
C THR A 153 10.60 19.12 -28.55
N LYS A 154 11.51 18.41 -27.86
CA LYS A 154 11.72 18.45 -26.41
C LYS A 154 10.45 18.15 -25.62
N GLU A 155 9.51 17.43 -26.23
CA GLU A 155 8.18 17.16 -25.66
C GLU A 155 7.94 15.66 -25.58
N TYR A 156 7.44 15.21 -24.43
CA TYR A 156 7.04 13.83 -24.19
C TYR A 156 5.73 13.80 -23.40
N TYR A 157 4.71 13.14 -23.95
CA TYR A 157 3.36 13.06 -23.34
C TYR A 157 2.83 14.43 -22.86
N GLY A 158 2.96 15.46 -23.70
CA GLY A 158 2.44 16.81 -23.44
C GLY A 158 3.27 17.68 -22.49
N LYS A 159 4.34 17.15 -21.88
CA LYS A 159 5.29 17.93 -21.07
C LYS A 159 6.54 18.27 -21.88
N LYS A 160 6.98 19.52 -21.78
CA LYS A 160 8.28 19.97 -22.29
C LYS A 160 9.38 19.70 -21.27
N PHE A 161 10.53 19.25 -21.75
CA PHE A 161 11.70 18.89 -20.95
C PHE A 161 12.89 19.79 -21.28
N GLU A 162 13.65 20.12 -20.26
CA GLU A 162 14.93 20.80 -20.38
C GLU A 162 16.02 19.79 -20.75
N ILE A 163 16.71 20.04 -21.85
CA ILE A 163 17.77 19.16 -22.34
C ILE A 163 19.10 19.91 -22.28
N SER A 164 20.09 19.30 -21.63
CA SER A 164 21.46 19.81 -21.53
C SER A 164 22.48 18.67 -21.61
N GLY A 165 23.77 19.02 -21.68
CA GLY A 165 24.88 18.05 -21.72
C GLY A 165 25.80 18.21 -22.94
N GLN A 166 26.84 17.38 -23.01
CA GLN A 166 27.90 17.45 -24.03
C GLN A 166 27.75 16.38 -25.12
N ASP A 167 28.09 16.76 -26.35
CA ASP A 167 28.25 15.89 -27.54
C ASP A 167 27.05 15.06 -28.00
N VAL A 168 25.86 15.30 -27.45
CA VAL A 168 24.64 14.58 -27.87
C VAL A 168 24.23 14.91 -29.31
N TYR A 169 24.57 16.10 -29.80
CA TYR A 169 24.03 16.63 -31.06
C TYR A 169 25.00 16.60 -32.24
N ILE A 170 26.32 16.60 -32.00
CA ILE A 170 27.34 16.79 -33.06
C ILE A 170 28.64 16.08 -32.67
N ALA A 171 28.62 14.76 -32.58
CA ALA A 171 29.86 14.01 -32.45
C ALA A 171 30.55 13.95 -33.82
N LYS A 172 31.79 14.47 -33.93
CA LYS A 172 32.63 14.33 -35.13
C LYS A 172 32.99 12.86 -35.41
N ASP A 173 33.11 12.08 -34.33
CA ASP A 173 33.37 10.63 -34.33
C ASP A 173 32.14 9.88 -33.79
N TRP A 174 31.80 8.76 -34.42
CA TRP A 174 30.62 7.97 -34.06
C TRP A 174 30.99 6.53 -33.70
N PRO A 175 30.57 6.01 -32.52
CA PRO A 175 29.83 6.68 -31.45
C PRO A 175 30.67 7.72 -30.68
N PRO A 176 30.06 8.72 -30.02
CA PRO A 176 30.80 9.69 -29.21
C PRO A 176 31.56 9.01 -28.07
N ALA A 177 32.86 9.32 -27.92
CA ALA A 177 33.71 8.77 -26.88
C ALA A 177 33.26 9.20 -25.46
N GLN A 178 32.67 10.39 -25.34
CA GLN A 178 32.01 10.89 -24.14
C GLN A 178 30.74 11.61 -24.58
N SER A 179 29.59 11.16 -24.09
CA SER A 179 28.33 11.90 -24.25
C SER A 179 27.56 11.85 -22.94
N SER A 180 27.06 12.99 -22.51
CA SER A 180 26.18 13.12 -21.37
C SER A 180 24.90 13.79 -21.85
N LEU A 181 23.78 13.08 -21.74
CA LEU A 181 22.46 13.64 -21.99
C LEU A 181 21.79 13.85 -20.64
N ILE A 182 21.45 15.08 -20.32
CA ILE A 182 20.75 15.45 -19.10
C ILE A 182 19.36 15.93 -19.49
N ILE A 183 18.33 15.32 -18.90
CA ILE A 183 16.91 15.64 -19.14
C ILE A 183 16.30 16.01 -17.79
N ASP A 184 15.83 17.25 -17.63
CA ASP A 184 15.31 17.81 -16.37
C ASP A 184 16.28 17.58 -15.18
N GLY A 185 17.59 17.75 -15.42
CA GLY A 185 18.63 17.58 -14.42
C GLY A 185 19.06 16.12 -14.15
N GLU A 186 18.40 15.13 -14.75
CA GLU A 186 18.72 13.71 -14.59
C GLU A 186 19.55 13.18 -15.76
N LEU A 187 20.60 12.40 -15.46
CA LEU A 187 21.42 11.75 -16.49
C LEU A 187 20.62 10.65 -17.20
N ALA A 188 20.38 10.82 -18.49
CA ALA A 188 19.66 9.88 -19.32
C ALA A 188 20.59 8.82 -19.92
N GLU A 189 20.14 7.56 -19.88
CA GLU A 189 20.84 6.45 -20.52
C GLU A 189 20.62 6.49 -22.04
N GLN A 190 21.71 6.37 -22.80
CA GLN A 190 21.70 6.40 -24.26
C GLN A 190 22.29 5.12 -24.84
N GLY A 191 21.69 4.63 -25.92
CA GLY A 191 22.27 3.56 -26.74
C GLY A 191 22.58 4.07 -28.14
N PHE A 192 23.82 3.92 -28.59
CA PHE A 192 24.27 4.33 -29.93
C PHE A 192 24.25 3.14 -30.90
N GLY A 193 23.71 3.37 -32.10
CA GLY A 193 23.74 2.46 -33.23
C GLY A 193 25.05 2.56 -34.02
N THR A 194 25.14 1.89 -35.16
CA THR A 194 26.36 1.85 -35.99
C THR A 194 26.50 3.03 -36.95
N LYS A 195 25.41 3.74 -37.28
CA LYS A 195 25.41 4.86 -38.22
C LYS A 195 25.32 6.20 -37.48
N PRO A 196 25.96 7.27 -37.98
CA PRO A 196 25.78 8.61 -37.43
C PRO A 196 24.30 8.96 -37.23
N ASN A 197 23.98 9.62 -36.12
CA ASN A 197 22.62 10.02 -35.78
C ASN A 197 21.63 8.84 -35.66
N THR A 198 22.08 7.66 -35.22
CA THR A 198 21.19 6.56 -34.83
C THR A 198 21.36 6.25 -33.35
N PHE A 199 20.59 6.92 -32.50
CA PHE A 199 20.65 6.71 -31.05
C PHE A 199 19.28 6.40 -30.48
N THR A 200 19.28 5.94 -29.24
CA THR A 200 18.08 5.62 -28.46
C THR A 200 18.24 6.20 -27.08
N ILE A 201 17.17 6.77 -26.55
CA ILE A 201 17.12 7.31 -25.19
C ILE A 201 16.27 6.36 -24.35
N ARG A 202 16.74 6.00 -23.16
CA ARG A 202 15.89 5.36 -22.16
C ARG A 202 15.18 6.44 -21.37
N GLU A 203 13.89 6.24 -21.10
CA GLU A 203 13.11 7.16 -20.29
C GLU A 203 13.81 7.46 -18.96
N THR A 204 13.94 8.74 -18.64
CA THR A 204 14.24 9.18 -17.27
C THR A 204 13.03 8.93 -16.37
N PRO A 205 13.20 8.96 -15.04
CA PRO A 205 12.08 8.80 -14.11
C PRO A 205 10.89 9.75 -14.38
N GLU A 206 11.17 11.00 -14.74
CA GLU A 206 10.12 11.99 -15.07
C GLU A 206 9.42 11.67 -16.40
N MET A 207 10.17 11.29 -17.46
CA MET A 207 9.57 10.86 -18.72
C MET A 207 8.66 9.63 -18.55
N TYR A 208 9.14 8.65 -17.78
CA TYR A 208 8.36 7.48 -17.40
C TYR A 208 7.10 7.88 -16.62
N GLY A 209 7.24 8.80 -15.67
CA GLY A 209 6.16 9.33 -14.87
C GLY A 209 5.05 9.99 -15.69
N MET A 210 5.42 10.82 -16.68
CA MET A 210 4.44 11.41 -17.61
C MET A 210 3.70 10.35 -18.42
N ARG A 211 4.41 9.34 -18.95
CA ARG A 211 3.77 8.22 -19.65
C ARG A 211 2.83 7.44 -18.72
N LEU A 212 3.23 7.23 -17.47
CA LEU A 212 2.42 6.54 -16.47
C LEU A 212 1.14 7.33 -16.17
N LEU A 213 1.24 8.65 -15.99
CA LEU A 213 0.07 9.50 -15.75
C LEU A 213 -0.89 9.51 -16.95
N THR A 214 -0.37 9.58 -18.18
CA THR A 214 -1.23 9.46 -19.37
C THR A 214 -1.93 8.12 -19.40
N ASP A 215 -1.21 7.02 -19.15
CA ASP A 215 -1.80 5.68 -19.13
C ASP A 215 -2.87 5.53 -18.03
N MET A 216 -2.68 6.15 -16.86
CA MET A 216 -3.69 6.25 -15.80
C MET A 216 -4.91 7.06 -16.22
N SER A 217 -4.72 8.13 -16.99
CA SER A 217 -5.82 8.96 -17.50
C SER A 217 -6.64 8.26 -18.61
N GLU A 218 -5.98 7.42 -19.42
CA GLU A 218 -6.61 6.65 -20.49
C GLU A 218 -7.31 5.39 -19.98
N ARG A 219 -6.80 4.79 -18.89
CA ARG A 219 -7.28 3.52 -18.33
C ARG A 219 -7.45 3.59 -16.81
N PRO A 220 -8.23 4.54 -16.26
CA PRO A 220 -8.28 4.76 -14.82
C PRO A 220 -8.74 3.52 -14.03
N GLU A 221 -9.74 2.78 -14.54
CA GLU A 221 -10.29 1.58 -13.88
C GLU A 221 -9.29 0.41 -13.80
N PHE A 222 -8.22 0.43 -14.62
CA PHE A 222 -7.12 -0.52 -14.49
C PHE A 222 -6.29 -0.26 -13.22
N TYR A 223 -6.20 1.01 -12.81
CA TYR A 223 -5.35 1.49 -11.72
C TYR A 223 -6.11 1.74 -10.42
N PHE A 224 -7.36 2.16 -10.51
CA PHE A 224 -8.15 2.61 -9.38
C PHE A 224 -9.46 1.84 -9.32
N GLY A 225 -9.81 1.35 -8.14
CA GLY A 225 -11.09 0.73 -7.90
C GLY A 225 -11.57 1.01 -6.49
N ARG A 226 -12.87 1.23 -6.35
CA ARG A 226 -13.53 1.50 -5.07
C ARG A 226 -14.70 0.54 -4.90
N ARG A 227 -14.85 -0.04 -3.71
CA ARG A 227 -16.03 -0.82 -3.34
C ARG A 227 -16.51 -0.48 -1.96
N GLU A 228 -17.82 -0.35 -1.82
CA GLU A 228 -18.46 -0.36 -0.52
C GLU A 228 -18.68 -1.80 -0.07
N VAL A 229 -18.39 -2.05 1.20
CA VAL A 229 -18.54 -3.35 1.84
C VAL A 229 -19.17 -3.14 3.21
N SER A 230 -20.29 -3.81 3.42
CA SER A 230 -20.98 -3.82 4.71
C SER A 230 -20.51 -4.97 5.61
N ARG A 231 -20.76 -4.80 6.90
CA ARG A 231 -20.67 -5.87 7.90
C ARG A 231 -21.99 -5.98 8.64
N THR A 232 -22.53 -7.19 8.61
CA THR A 232 -23.72 -7.54 9.38
C THR A 232 -23.40 -7.58 10.87
N THR A 233 -24.44 -7.41 11.71
CA THR A 233 -24.30 -7.57 13.16
C THR A 233 -23.69 -8.93 13.53
N GLN A 234 -24.09 -10.01 12.85
CA GLN A 234 -23.56 -11.34 13.13
C GLN A 234 -22.06 -11.45 12.84
N GLU A 235 -21.58 -10.84 11.75
CA GLU A 235 -20.15 -10.84 11.41
C GLU A 235 -19.31 -10.07 12.45
N ILE A 236 -19.87 -8.99 13.02
CA ILE A 236 -19.21 -8.22 14.07
C ILE A 236 -19.19 -9.01 15.39
N GLU A 237 -20.29 -9.65 15.78
CA GLU A 237 -20.32 -10.55 16.93
C GLU A 237 -19.34 -11.72 16.77
N ASP A 238 -19.24 -12.29 15.58
CA ASP A 238 -18.32 -13.37 15.28
C ASP A 238 -16.87 -12.89 15.29
N PHE A 239 -16.62 -11.67 14.85
CA PHE A 239 -15.31 -11.05 14.98
C PHE A 239 -14.89 -10.87 16.45
N GLN A 240 -15.80 -10.42 17.32
CA GLN A 240 -15.54 -10.34 18.76
C GLN A 240 -15.19 -11.72 19.36
N LYS A 241 -15.92 -12.78 18.97
CA LYS A 241 -15.60 -14.16 19.38
C LYS A 241 -14.23 -14.61 18.84
N LYS A 242 -13.88 -14.25 17.60
CA LYS A 242 -12.57 -14.56 17.00
C LYS A 242 -11.42 -13.93 17.79
N ILE A 243 -11.53 -12.66 18.21
CA ILE A 243 -10.51 -12.02 19.05
C ILE A 243 -10.33 -12.79 20.37
N TYR A 244 -11.43 -13.16 21.02
CA TYR A 244 -11.38 -13.95 22.24
C TYR A 244 -10.72 -15.32 22.02
N ASN A 245 -11.02 -16.00 20.92
CA ASN A 245 -10.41 -17.29 20.58
C ASN A 245 -8.89 -17.18 20.35
N ILE A 246 -8.44 -16.12 19.66
CA ILE A 246 -7.01 -15.83 19.48
C ILE A 246 -6.33 -15.67 20.85
N TYR A 247 -6.94 -14.90 21.77
CA TYR A 247 -6.43 -14.75 23.12
C TYR A 247 -6.34 -16.07 23.88
N GLN A 248 -7.38 -16.93 23.82
CA GLN A 248 -7.35 -18.23 24.48
C GLN A 248 -6.26 -19.15 23.91
N GLY A 249 -6.09 -19.16 22.58
CA GLY A 249 -5.01 -19.88 21.91
C GLY A 249 -3.63 -19.40 22.39
N TYR A 250 -3.43 -18.07 22.44
CA TYR A 250 -2.20 -17.47 22.98
C TYR A 250 -1.95 -17.89 24.44
N LYS A 251 -2.95 -17.79 25.32
CA LYS A 251 -2.83 -18.19 26.72
C LYS A 251 -2.49 -19.67 26.88
N PHE A 252 -3.04 -20.52 26.03
CA PHE A 252 -2.73 -21.94 26.01
C PHE A 252 -1.25 -22.17 25.65
N MET A 253 -0.78 -21.57 24.54
CA MET A 253 0.61 -21.67 24.09
C MET A 253 1.60 -21.17 25.15
N CYS A 254 1.33 -20.04 25.81
CA CYS A 254 2.18 -19.55 26.90
C CYS A 254 2.25 -20.52 28.09
N ARG A 255 1.15 -21.21 28.40
CA ARG A 255 1.11 -22.15 29.55
C ARG A 255 1.85 -23.46 29.24
N THR A 256 1.84 -23.88 27.98
CA THR A 256 2.48 -25.13 27.55
C THR A 256 3.88 -24.91 27.00
N GLU A 257 4.31 -23.65 26.82
CA GLU A 257 5.56 -23.26 26.17
C GLU A 257 5.71 -23.88 24.77
N THR A 258 4.59 -24.09 24.09
CA THR A 258 4.54 -24.65 22.74
C THR A 258 3.90 -23.66 21.79
N TRP A 259 4.52 -23.47 20.63
CA TRP A 259 4.12 -22.46 19.65
C TRP A 259 3.77 -23.16 18.34
N SER A 260 2.56 -22.89 17.82
CA SER A 260 2.14 -23.41 16.51
C SER A 260 2.97 -22.75 15.41
N LYS A 261 3.43 -23.55 14.45
CA LYS A 261 4.11 -23.09 13.24
C LYS A 261 3.16 -23.25 12.05
N ASP A 262 3.36 -22.41 11.03
CA ASP A 262 2.65 -22.47 9.75
C ASP A 262 3.71 -22.53 8.64
N GLU A 263 3.97 -23.74 8.16
CA GLU A 263 5.01 -24.01 7.16
C GLU A 263 4.68 -23.42 5.79
N ASP A 264 3.40 -23.28 5.44
CA ASP A 264 2.97 -22.64 4.20
C ASP A 264 3.36 -21.15 4.19
N GLN A 265 3.32 -20.48 5.34
CA GLN A 265 3.76 -19.08 5.46
C GLN A 265 5.27 -18.90 5.35
N CYS A 266 6.06 -19.93 5.65
CA CYS A 266 7.51 -19.88 5.50
C CYS A 266 7.96 -19.81 4.04
N GLU A 267 7.11 -20.27 3.11
CA GLU A 267 7.37 -20.30 1.66
C GLU A 267 6.51 -19.30 0.87
N ALA A 268 5.75 -18.45 1.57
CA ALA A 268 4.93 -17.42 0.96
C ALA A 268 5.78 -16.33 0.28
N THR A 269 5.13 -15.46 -0.51
CA THR A 269 5.80 -14.35 -1.22
C THR A 269 6.56 -13.41 -0.27
N TYR A 270 6.04 -13.22 0.93
CA TYR A 270 6.67 -12.44 1.99
C TYR A 270 7.05 -13.38 3.12
N VAL A 271 8.28 -13.90 3.06
CA VAL A 271 8.80 -14.84 4.05
C VAL A 271 9.12 -14.14 5.36
N CYS A 272 8.95 -14.88 6.46
CA CYS A 272 9.31 -14.43 7.79
C CYS A 272 10.82 -14.16 7.90
N GLU A 273 11.23 -13.03 8.49
CA GLU A 273 12.66 -12.71 8.68
C GLU A 273 13.37 -13.76 9.55
N TYR A 274 12.61 -14.43 10.43
CA TYR A 274 13.10 -15.47 11.33
C TYR A 274 13.19 -16.87 10.69
N THR A 275 12.78 -17.05 9.42
CA THR A 275 12.78 -18.38 8.76
C THR A 275 14.16 -19.04 8.80
N GLY A 276 15.24 -18.26 8.62
CA GLY A 276 16.61 -18.74 8.74
C GLY A 276 16.95 -19.30 10.13
N LEU A 277 16.38 -18.76 11.20
CA LEU A 277 16.58 -19.29 12.55
C LEU A 277 15.75 -20.57 12.75
N CYS A 278 14.49 -20.55 12.35
CA CYS A 278 13.56 -21.67 12.48
C CYS A 278 14.04 -22.92 11.74
N TYR A 279 14.46 -22.80 10.48
CA TYR A 279 14.87 -23.95 9.66
C TYR A 279 16.21 -24.55 10.08
N ASN A 280 17.07 -23.78 10.74
CA ASN A 280 18.37 -24.24 11.21
C ASN A 280 18.38 -24.60 12.70
N ASN A 281 17.22 -24.63 13.37
CA ASN A 281 17.10 -24.87 14.81
C ASN A 281 18.06 -24.00 15.63
N VAL A 282 18.22 -22.74 15.25
CA VAL A 282 19.07 -21.79 15.99
C VAL A 282 18.39 -21.45 17.30
N ASP A 283 19.09 -21.64 18.41
CA ASP A 283 18.64 -21.17 19.72
C ASP A 283 18.89 -19.66 19.83
N PRO A 284 17.83 -18.83 19.84
CA PRO A 284 17.98 -17.38 19.89
C PRO A 284 18.46 -16.86 21.24
N THR A 285 18.63 -17.70 22.26
CA THR A 285 19.19 -17.34 23.57
C THR A 285 20.72 -17.45 23.63
N VAL A 286 21.35 -18.12 22.67
CA VAL A 286 22.79 -18.37 22.66
C VAL A 286 23.51 -17.49 21.64
N GLY A 287 24.51 -16.72 22.11
CA GLY A 287 25.41 -15.93 21.26
C GLY A 287 24.75 -14.76 20.53
N ASP A 288 25.50 -14.08 19.66
CA ASP A 288 24.97 -13.02 18.81
C ASP A 288 24.47 -13.59 17.47
N ILE A 289 23.29 -13.16 17.04
CA ILE A 289 22.73 -13.54 15.75
C ILE A 289 22.84 -12.34 14.80
N SER A 290 23.60 -12.51 13.71
CA SER A 290 23.76 -11.48 12.69
C SER A 290 22.41 -10.98 12.15
N GLY A 291 22.20 -9.67 12.17
CA GLY A 291 20.96 -9.03 11.72
C GLY A 291 19.84 -8.97 12.76
N PHE A 292 20.01 -9.58 13.93
CA PHE A 292 19.02 -9.55 15.01
C PHE A 292 19.58 -8.86 16.25
N LYS A 293 18.67 -8.24 17.02
CA LYS A 293 18.97 -7.62 18.32
C LYS A 293 17.99 -8.14 19.36
N ARG A 294 18.50 -8.66 20.48
CA ARG A 294 17.67 -8.94 21.66
C ARG A 294 17.24 -7.63 22.29
N ILE A 295 15.93 -7.44 22.43
CA ILE A 295 15.32 -6.23 23.01
C ILE A 295 14.82 -6.43 24.44
N PHE A 296 14.84 -7.67 24.92
CA PHE A 296 14.56 -8.03 26.30
C PHE A 296 15.79 -8.77 26.82
N GLU A 297 16.50 -8.18 27.78
CA GLU A 297 17.49 -8.89 28.58
C GLU A 297 16.73 -9.65 29.66
N GLU A 298 17.09 -10.92 29.91
CA GLU A 298 16.66 -11.57 31.14
C GLU A 298 17.10 -10.69 32.30
N LYS A 299 16.14 -10.25 33.12
CA LYS A 299 16.51 -9.74 34.43
C LYS A 299 17.13 -10.91 35.16
N GLU A 300 18.43 -10.84 35.43
CA GLU A 300 19.06 -11.73 36.40
C GLU A 300 18.24 -11.68 37.70
N GLU A 301 17.57 -12.78 38.05
CA GLU A 301 16.94 -12.99 39.36
C GLU A 301 18.00 -13.22 40.44
#